data_AF-A0A1E1VXC8-F1
#
_entry.id   AF-A0A1E1VXC8-F1
#
_cell.length_a   1.000
_cell.length_b   1.000
_cell.length_c   1.000
_cell.angle_alpha   90.00
_cell.angle_beta   90.00
_cell.angle_gamma   90.00
#
_symmetry.space_group_name_H-M   'P 1'
#
loop_
_entity.id
_entity.type
_entity.pdbx_description
1 polymer ?
#
loop_
_entity_poly.entity_id
_entity_poly.type
_entity_poly.pdbx_seq_one_letter_code
_entity_poly.pdbx_strand_id
1 'polypeptide(L)'
;MPYQSGEFVAIKTELNEMWPAIWRVDGKTLLQKYEPFEENGKVLYRNISTYAAWNPDNKKLYTQVPVKVRSQSHLETIVELVRSELPFDDCSFIEKRMLETQMYQENFEVYIQTLISHALDPNFLTEIFQEQDEYFLSNVKTVDEVTESMRAR
;
A
#
# COMPACT_ATOMS: atom_id res chain seq x y z
N MET A 1 -12.74 -25.26 -2.76
CA MET A 1 -13.17 -25.52 -4.16
C MET A 1 -12.00 -25.22 -5.08
N PRO A 2 -11.87 -25.86 -6.27
CA PRO A 2 -10.82 -25.48 -7.21
C PRO A 2 -11.08 -24.06 -7.75
N TYR A 3 -10.04 -23.23 -7.77
CA TYR A 3 -10.11 -21.90 -8.36
C TYR A 3 -10.51 -21.96 -9.85
N GLN A 4 -11.40 -21.08 -10.27
CA GLN A 4 -11.92 -20.99 -11.64
C GLN A 4 -11.11 -20.02 -12.50
N SER A 5 -11.12 -20.25 -13.82
CA SER A 5 -10.51 -19.32 -14.78
C SER A 5 -11.15 -17.94 -14.66
N GLY A 6 -10.33 -16.90 -14.60
CA GLY A 6 -10.75 -15.53 -14.38
C GLY A 6 -10.78 -15.07 -12.92
N GLU A 7 -10.62 -15.97 -11.95
CA GLU A 7 -10.45 -15.59 -10.55
C GLU A 7 -9.08 -14.97 -10.30
N PHE A 8 -9.00 -14.13 -9.27
CA PHE A 8 -7.77 -13.47 -8.84
C PHE A 8 -7.24 -14.11 -7.56
N VAL A 9 -5.92 -14.29 -7.53
CA VAL A 9 -5.19 -14.88 -6.41
C VAL A 9 -3.95 -14.07 -6.10
N ALA A 10 -3.46 -14.15 -4.87
CA ALA A 10 -2.18 -13.58 -4.45
C ALA A 10 -1.40 -14.58 -3.62
N ILE A 11 -0.09 -14.42 -3.56
CA ILE A 11 0.77 -15.27 -2.72
C ILE A 11 0.52 -14.90 -1.26
N LYS A 12 0.23 -15.90 -0.42
CA LYS A 12 -0.15 -15.70 0.99
C LYS A 12 0.88 -14.90 1.79
N THR A 13 2.16 -15.12 1.53
CA THR A 13 3.26 -14.43 2.22
C THR A 13 3.44 -12.98 1.78
N GLU A 14 3.06 -12.67 0.53
CA GLU A 14 3.19 -11.33 -0.06
C GLU A 14 2.00 -10.43 0.30
N LEU A 15 0.86 -11.00 0.73
CA LEU A 15 -0.33 -10.22 1.08
C LEU A 15 -0.12 -9.17 2.20
N ASN A 16 0.93 -9.32 3.00
CA ASN A 16 1.34 -8.34 4.00
C ASN A 16 2.06 -7.11 3.43
N GLU A 17 2.36 -7.10 2.14
CA GLU A 17 2.95 -5.95 1.46
C GLU A 17 1.92 -4.85 1.23
N MET A 18 2.38 -3.61 1.08
CA MET A 18 1.49 -2.48 0.84
C MET A 18 0.78 -2.59 -0.51
N TRP A 19 1.40 -3.16 -1.54
CA TRP A 19 0.79 -3.35 -2.86
C TRP A 19 1.27 -4.68 -3.47
N PRO A 20 0.78 -5.83 -2.97
CA PRO A 20 1.23 -7.13 -3.44
C PRO A 20 0.85 -7.32 -4.90
N ALA A 21 1.68 -8.02 -5.67
CA ALA A 21 1.28 -8.47 -6.98
C ALA A 21 0.07 -9.42 -6.87
N ILE A 22 -0.89 -9.26 -7.77
CA ILE A 22 -2.02 -10.17 -7.88
C ILE A 22 -1.94 -10.93 -9.21
N TRP A 23 -2.60 -12.07 -9.26
CA TRP A 23 -2.50 -12.99 -10.38
C TRP A 23 -3.88 -13.42 -10.81
N ARG A 24 -4.15 -13.36 -12.10
CA ARG A 24 -5.40 -13.89 -12.68
C ARG A 24 -5.18 -15.32 -13.13
N VAL A 25 -6.08 -16.23 -12.76
CA VAL A 25 -6.08 -17.59 -13.29
C VAL A 25 -6.41 -17.54 -14.78
N ASP A 26 -5.42 -17.85 -15.62
CA ASP A 26 -5.53 -17.84 -17.07
C ASP A 26 -5.55 -19.28 -17.60
N GLY A 27 -6.76 -19.78 -17.84
CA GLY A 27 -6.99 -21.17 -18.23
C GLY A 27 -6.70 -22.14 -17.08
N LYS A 28 -6.07 -23.28 -17.39
CA LYS A 28 -5.89 -24.39 -16.43
C LYS A 28 -4.50 -24.45 -15.80
N THR A 29 -3.50 -23.88 -16.46
CA THR A 29 -2.08 -24.13 -16.17
C THR A 29 -1.26 -22.85 -16.01
N LEU A 30 -1.87 -21.68 -16.14
CA LEU A 30 -1.17 -20.40 -16.07
C LEU A 30 -1.85 -19.44 -15.11
N LEU A 31 -1.00 -18.59 -14.52
CA LEU A 31 -1.37 -17.37 -13.84
C LEU A 31 -0.79 -16.21 -14.64
N GLN A 32 -1.59 -15.18 -14.91
CA GLN A 32 -1.12 -13.92 -15.51
C GLN A 32 -0.91 -12.88 -14.42
N LYS A 33 0.26 -12.23 -14.38
CA LYS A 33 0.60 -11.23 -13.37
C LYS A 33 -0.13 -9.91 -13.62
N TYR A 34 -0.54 -9.27 -12.53
CA TYR A 34 -1.03 -7.91 -12.49
C TYR A 34 -0.18 -7.11 -11.50
N GLU A 35 0.31 -5.95 -11.94
CA GLU A 35 1.16 -5.07 -11.13
C GLU A 35 0.42 -3.80 -10.71
N PRO A 36 0.69 -3.31 -9.49
CA PRO A 36 0.11 -2.07 -9.01
C PRO A 36 0.64 -0.87 -9.80
N PHE A 37 -0.22 0.12 -10.01
CA PHE A 37 0.14 1.42 -10.54
C PHE A 37 -0.79 2.48 -9.94
N GLU A 38 -0.30 3.72 -9.83
CA GLU A 38 -1.11 4.83 -9.33
C GLU A 38 -1.86 5.52 -10.48
N GLU A 39 -3.17 5.73 -10.30
CA GLU A 39 -4.02 6.52 -11.18
C GLU A 39 -4.99 7.36 -10.34
N ASN A 40 -4.96 8.68 -10.51
CA ASN A 40 -5.80 9.63 -9.78
C ASN A 40 -5.73 9.48 -8.24
N GLY A 41 -4.53 9.24 -7.70
CA GLY A 41 -4.31 9.05 -6.26
C GLY A 41 -4.86 7.74 -5.68
N LYS A 42 -5.20 6.78 -6.55
CA LYS A 42 -5.62 5.42 -6.16
C LYS A 42 -4.68 4.41 -6.79
N VAL A 43 -4.40 3.33 -6.06
CA VAL A 43 -3.63 2.21 -6.61
C VAL A 43 -4.57 1.22 -7.27
N LEU A 44 -4.34 1.00 -8.56
CA LEU A 44 -5.03 0.03 -9.40
C LEU A 44 -4.03 -1.01 -9.90
N TYR A 45 -4.53 -2.06 -10.54
CA TYR A 45 -3.74 -3.19 -11.01
C TYR A 45 -4.01 -3.46 -12.48
N ARG A 46 -2.96 -3.58 -13.28
CA ARG A 46 -3.07 -3.89 -14.72
C ARG A 46 -2.34 -5.16 -15.09
N ASN A 47 -2.85 -5.90 -16.09
CA ASN A 47 -2.17 -7.10 -16.58
C ASN A 47 -0.84 -6.75 -17.24
N ILE A 48 0.15 -7.63 -17.05
CA ILE A 48 1.44 -7.56 -17.75
C ILE A 48 1.78 -8.90 -18.39
N SER A 49 2.73 -8.91 -19.32
CA SER A 49 3.20 -10.10 -20.05
C SER A 49 4.12 -11.00 -19.21
N THR A 50 3.80 -11.19 -17.93
CA THR A 50 4.51 -12.09 -17.02
C THR A 50 3.56 -13.19 -16.56
N TYR A 51 4.01 -14.43 -16.70
CA TYR A 51 3.20 -15.61 -16.41
C TYR A 51 3.90 -16.54 -15.42
N ALA A 52 3.13 -17.21 -14.59
CA ALA A 52 3.60 -18.27 -13.71
C ALA A 52 2.83 -19.56 -13.95
N ALA A 53 3.45 -20.71 -13.67
CA ALA A 53 2.76 -21.99 -13.75
C ALA A 53 1.64 -22.06 -12.71
N TRP A 54 0.53 -22.72 -13.05
CA TRP A 54 -0.59 -23.00 -12.15
C TRP A 54 -0.76 -24.50 -12.01
N ASN A 55 -0.18 -25.07 -10.96
CA ASN A 55 -0.17 -26.51 -10.74
C ASN A 55 -0.56 -26.86 -9.30
N PRO A 56 -0.97 -28.11 -9.02
CA PRO A 56 -1.38 -28.51 -7.67
C PRO A 56 -0.34 -28.21 -6.59
N ASP A 57 0.95 -28.30 -6.92
CA ASP A 57 2.05 -28.10 -5.97
C ASP A 57 2.14 -26.66 -5.48
N ASN A 58 1.96 -25.68 -6.37
CA ASN A 58 2.07 -24.27 -6.02
C ASN A 58 0.74 -23.64 -5.61
N LYS A 59 -0.42 -24.23 -5.95
CA LYS A 59 -1.76 -23.73 -5.55
C LYS A 59 -1.88 -23.42 -4.06
N LYS A 60 -1.23 -24.20 -3.20
CA LYS A 60 -1.24 -24.03 -1.74
C LYS A 60 -0.62 -22.71 -1.26
N LEU A 61 0.27 -22.12 -2.06
CA LEU A 61 0.93 -20.84 -1.78
C LEU A 61 0.01 -19.65 -2.01
N TYR A 62 -1.06 -19.83 -2.78
CA TYR A 62 -1.96 -18.77 -3.18
C TYR A 62 -3.26 -18.79 -2.37
N THR A 63 -3.86 -17.62 -2.22
CA THR A 63 -5.23 -17.45 -1.70
C THR A 63 -6.03 -16.57 -2.65
N GLN A 64 -7.35 -16.78 -2.68
CA GLN A 64 -8.24 -15.90 -3.46
C GLN A 64 -8.15 -14.47 -2.94
N VAL A 65 -8.21 -13.51 -3.85
CA VAL A 65 -8.35 -12.10 -3.51
C VAL A 65 -9.54 -11.50 -4.26
N PRO A 66 -10.38 -10.70 -3.57
CA PRO A 66 -11.51 -10.03 -4.19
C PRO A 66 -11.00 -8.83 -5.00
N VAL A 67 -11.52 -8.68 -6.21
CA VAL A 67 -11.18 -7.55 -7.10
C VAL A 67 -12.42 -6.95 -7.73
N LYS A 68 -12.36 -5.66 -8.05
CA LYS A 68 -13.37 -4.94 -8.84
C LYS A 68 -12.76 -4.56 -10.19
N VAL A 69 -13.37 -5.01 -11.28
CA VAL A 69 -12.94 -4.59 -12.63
C VAL A 69 -13.29 -3.12 -12.83
N ARG A 70 -12.31 -2.30 -13.19
CA ARG A 70 -12.45 -0.86 -13.43
C ARG A 70 -12.50 -0.53 -14.91
N SER A 71 -11.66 -1.20 -15.71
CA SER A 71 -11.63 -1.05 -17.15
C SER A 71 -11.21 -2.37 -17.79
N GLN A 72 -11.75 -2.66 -18.97
CA GLN A 72 -11.34 -3.82 -19.75
C GLN A 72 -11.36 -3.46 -21.23
N SER A 73 -10.22 -3.66 -21.87
CA SER A 73 -9.99 -3.53 -23.32
C SER A 73 -9.37 -4.82 -23.86
N HIS A 74 -9.08 -4.87 -25.17
CA HIS A 74 -8.39 -6.01 -25.78
C HIS A 74 -6.92 -6.14 -25.36
N LEU A 75 -6.28 -5.04 -24.92
CA LEU A 75 -4.86 -5.02 -24.57
C LEU A 75 -4.64 -4.98 -23.06
N GLU A 76 -5.54 -4.31 -22.34
CA GLU A 76 -5.38 -4.01 -20.93
C GLU A 76 -6.68 -4.26 -20.16
N THR A 77 -6.55 -4.89 -18.99
CA THR A 77 -7.59 -5.02 -17.98
C THR A 77 -7.07 -4.39 -16.70
N ILE A 78 -7.81 -3.41 -16.19
CA ILE A 78 -7.52 -2.67 -14.96
C ILE A 78 -8.51 -3.13 -13.89
N VAL A 79 -7.98 -3.54 -12.74
CA VAL A 79 -8.76 -3.98 -11.58
C VAL A 79 -8.31 -3.26 -10.32
N GLU A 80 -9.18 -3.26 -9.31
CA GLU A 80 -8.89 -2.75 -7.98
C GLU A 80 -8.97 -3.90 -6.97
N LEU A 81 -7.94 -4.05 -6.13
CA LEU A 81 -7.92 -5.04 -5.05
C LEU A 81 -8.78 -4.56 -3.87
N VAL A 82 -9.77 -5.35 -3.46
CA VAL A 82 -10.71 -5.00 -2.38
C VAL A 82 -10.22 -5.55 -1.04
N ARG A 83 -9.27 -4.85 -0.41
CA ARG A 83 -8.62 -5.35 0.82
C ARG A 83 -9.56 -5.62 1.99
N SER A 84 -10.59 -4.80 2.17
CA SER A 84 -11.59 -4.96 3.24
C SER A 84 -12.40 -6.25 3.17
N GLU A 85 -12.38 -6.94 2.04
CA GLU A 85 -13.09 -8.21 1.81
C GLU A 85 -12.14 -9.42 1.91
N LEU A 86 -10.86 -9.20 2.22
CA LEU A 86 -9.92 -10.29 2.47
C LEU A 86 -10.21 -10.94 3.83
N PRO A 87 -10.17 -12.28 3.94
CA PRO A 87 -10.35 -12.99 5.21
C PRO A 87 -9.10 -12.91 6.11
N PHE A 88 -8.34 -11.81 6.05
CA PHE A 88 -7.14 -11.61 6.86
C PHE A 88 -7.52 -11.09 8.24
N ASP A 89 -6.69 -11.46 9.22
CA ASP A 89 -6.69 -10.82 10.53
C ASP A 89 -6.08 -9.42 10.36
N ASP A 90 -6.93 -8.42 10.06
CA ASP A 90 -6.57 -7.01 9.88
C ASP A 90 -5.63 -6.52 11.01
N CYS A 91 -5.78 -7.09 12.21
CA CYS A 91 -4.92 -6.81 13.37
C CYS A 91 -3.44 -7.06 13.07
N SER A 92 -3.07 -8.14 12.39
CA SER A 92 -1.67 -8.51 12.16
C SER A 92 -0.93 -7.56 11.21
N PHE A 93 -1.63 -7.08 10.17
CA PHE A 93 -1.09 -6.08 9.24
C PHE A 93 -0.96 -4.72 9.92
N ILE A 94 -2.01 -4.30 10.65
CA ILE A 94 -2.00 -3.03 11.38
C ILE A 94 -0.89 -3.04 12.44
N GLU A 95 -0.77 -4.09 13.25
CA GLU A 95 0.29 -4.23 14.26
C GLU A 95 1.69 -4.17 13.65
N LYS A 96 1.94 -4.89 12.55
CA LYS A 96 3.22 -4.86 11.86
C LYS A 96 3.55 -3.45 11.38
N ARG A 97 2.58 -2.74 10.79
CA ARG A 97 2.76 -1.36 10.30
C ARG A 97 3.01 -0.39 11.45
N MET A 98 2.23 -0.51 12.53
CA MET A 98 2.43 0.29 13.75
C MET A 98 3.84 0.11 14.30
N LEU A 99 4.35 -1.14 14.35
CA LEU A 99 5.71 -1.44 14.80
C LEU A 99 6.77 -0.87 13.85
N GLU A 100 6.59 -1.02 12.53
CA GLU A 100 7.51 -0.48 11.52
C GLU A 100 7.64 1.05 11.59
N THR A 101 6.56 1.76 11.88
CA THR A 101 6.54 3.23 11.94
C THR A 101 6.65 3.79 13.36
N GLN A 102 6.75 2.92 14.39
CA GLN A 102 6.74 3.33 15.80
C GLN A 102 7.85 4.32 16.13
N MET A 103 9.02 4.18 15.50
CA MET A 103 10.17 5.06 15.73
C MET A 103 9.90 6.53 15.40
N TYR A 104 8.92 6.83 14.55
CA TYR A 104 8.56 8.18 14.15
C TYR A 104 7.44 8.79 14.98
N GLN A 105 6.88 8.04 15.94
CA GLN A 105 5.69 8.44 16.69
C GLN A 105 5.89 9.79 17.40
N GLU A 106 7.02 9.97 18.08
CA GLU A 106 7.36 11.24 18.74
C GLU A 106 7.51 12.39 17.73
N ASN A 107 8.14 12.14 16.58
CA ASN A 107 8.30 13.15 15.53
C ASN A 107 6.94 13.62 14.99
N PHE A 108 6.02 12.69 14.75
CA PHE A 108 4.67 13.00 14.29
C PHE A 108 3.83 13.69 15.36
N GLU A 109 4.01 13.36 16.63
CA GLU A 109 3.35 14.07 17.73
C GLU A 109 3.78 15.54 17.76
N VAL A 110 5.08 15.82 17.72
CA VAL A 110 5.60 17.19 17.68
C VAL A 110 5.16 17.90 16.40
N TYR A 111 5.16 17.23 15.24
CA TYR A 111 4.67 17.80 13.99
C TYR A 111 3.19 18.22 14.08
N ILE A 112 2.33 17.37 14.63
CA ILE A 112 0.90 17.71 14.84
C ILE A 112 0.78 18.87 15.82
N GLN A 113 1.56 18.89 16.90
CA GLN A 113 1.60 20.03 17.84
C GLN A 113 2.01 21.32 17.13
N THR A 114 3.03 21.28 16.28
CA THR A 114 3.46 22.43 15.45
C THR A 114 2.32 22.93 14.55
N LEU A 115 1.61 22.02 13.87
CA LEU A 115 0.48 22.39 13.01
C LEU A 115 -0.68 23.01 13.79
N ILE A 116 -0.99 22.45 14.96
CA ILE A 116 -2.04 22.99 15.84
C ILE A 116 -1.63 24.37 16.38
N SER A 117 -0.40 24.53 16.86
CA SER A 117 0.13 25.81 17.33
C SER A 117 0.09 26.86 16.23
N HIS A 118 0.44 26.51 14.99
CA HIS A 118 0.33 27.42 13.85
C HIS A 118 -1.12 27.78 13.48
N ALA A 119 -2.05 26.83 13.60
CA ALA A 119 -3.47 27.10 13.37
C ALA A 119 -4.07 28.04 14.44
N LEU A 120 -3.54 28.00 15.67
CA LEU A 120 -3.94 28.88 16.77
C LEU A 120 -3.23 30.24 16.70
N ASP A 121 -1.97 30.26 16.29
CA ASP A 121 -1.16 31.45 16.06
C ASP A 121 -0.40 31.37 14.72
N PRO A 122 -0.83 32.14 13.70
CA PRO A 122 -0.16 32.16 12.40
C PRO A 122 1.31 32.56 12.44
N ASN A 123 1.77 33.26 13.50
CA ASN A 123 3.17 33.65 13.63
C ASN A 123 4.05 32.52 14.19
N PHE A 124 3.46 31.48 14.79
CA PHE A 124 4.21 30.41 15.47
C PHE A 124 5.33 29.80 14.61
N LEU A 125 5.02 29.42 13.35
CA LEU A 125 6.05 28.89 12.45
C LEU A 125 7.17 29.90 12.22
N THR A 126 6.81 31.17 12.05
CA THR A 126 7.81 32.23 11.85
C THR A 126 8.72 32.37 13.06
N GLU A 127 8.17 32.28 14.27
CA GLU A 127 8.90 32.36 15.52
C GLU A 127 9.87 31.18 15.69
N ILE A 128 9.42 29.93 15.52
CA ILE A 128 10.31 28.76 15.65
C ILE A 128 11.46 28.77 14.62
N PHE A 129 11.22 29.32 13.41
CA PHE A 129 12.26 29.47 12.39
C PHE A 129 13.25 30.58 12.74
N GLN A 130 12.77 31.71 13.28
CA GLN A 130 13.62 32.84 13.69
C GLN A 130 14.46 32.49 14.91
N GLU A 131 13.87 31.80 15.88
CA GLU A 131 14.53 31.40 17.14
C GLU A 131 15.44 30.18 16.98
N GLN A 132 15.41 29.51 15.82
CA GLN A 132 16.10 28.25 15.55
C GLN A 132 15.77 27.19 16.60
N ASP A 133 14.48 27.01 16.88
CA ASP A 133 14.03 26.03 17.86
C ASP A 133 14.23 24.60 17.30
N GLU A 134 15.37 24.02 17.63
CA GLU A 134 15.78 22.67 17.23
C GLU A 134 14.79 21.59 17.66
N TYR A 135 14.03 21.80 18.75
CA TYR A 135 13.02 20.84 19.17
C TYR A 135 11.92 20.70 18.12
N PHE A 136 11.40 21.81 17.58
CA PHE A 136 10.38 21.73 16.52
C PHE A 136 11.00 21.43 15.16
N LEU A 137 12.10 22.12 14.80
CA LEU A 137 12.67 22.06 13.45
C LEU A 137 13.19 20.66 13.10
N SER A 138 13.87 19.99 14.04
CA SER A 138 14.40 18.64 13.82
C SER A 138 13.28 17.61 13.58
N ASN A 139 12.19 17.71 14.36
CA ASN A 139 11.04 16.82 14.23
C ASN A 139 10.28 17.06 12.93
N VAL A 140 10.05 18.32 12.55
CA VAL A 140 9.40 18.69 11.27
C VAL A 140 10.20 18.16 10.09
N LYS A 141 11.52 18.39 10.09
CA LYS A 141 12.41 17.90 9.04
C LYS A 141 12.38 16.38 8.91
N THR A 142 12.40 15.66 10.03
CA THR A 142 12.32 14.19 10.03
C THR A 142 11.02 13.70 9.38
N VAL A 143 9.88 14.35 9.69
CA VAL A 143 8.58 14.00 9.10
C VAL A 143 8.54 14.31 7.60
N ASP A 144 9.11 15.43 7.17
CA ASP A 144 9.19 15.80 5.75
C ASP A 144 10.01 14.75 4.96
N GLU A 145 11.18 14.36 5.46
CA GLU A 145 12.04 13.34 4.83
C GLU A 145 11.33 11.98 4.71
N VAL A 146 10.63 11.54 5.77
CA VAL A 146 9.85 10.30 5.75
C VAL A 146 8.71 10.37 4.75
N THR A 147 8.01 11.51 4.69
CA THR A 147 6.87 11.72 3.78
C THR A 147 7.32 11.74 2.32
N GLU A 148 8.45 12.39 2.02
CA GLU A 148 9.07 12.38 0.69
C GLU A 148 9.51 10.98 0.28
N SER A 149 10.15 10.24 1.20
CA SER A 149 10.55 8.85 0.96
C SER A 149 9.36 7.95 0.64
N MET A 150 8.24 8.12 1.34
CA MET A 150 7.02 7.35 1.07
C MET A 150 6.36 7.74 -0.26
N ARG A 151 6.43 9.01 -0.67
CA ARG A 151 5.90 9.47 -1.96
C ARG A 151 6.69 8.91 -3.16
N ALA A 152 7.98 8.62 -2.97
CA ALA A 152 8.86 8.11 -4.01
C ALA A 152 8.82 6.58 -4.18
N ARG A 153 8.09 5.85 -3.32
CA ARG A 153 7.93 4.38 -3.36
C ARG A 153 6.61 3.98 -3.97
#